data_AF-A0A9D8E1B7-F1
#
_entry.id   AF-A0A9D8E1B7-F1
#
_cell.length_a   1.000
_cell.length_b   1.000
_cell.length_c   1.000
_cell.angle_alpha   90.00
_cell.angle_beta   90.00
_cell.angle_gamma   90.00
#
_symmetry.space_group_name_H-M   'P 1'
#
loop_
_entity.id
_entity.type
_entity.pdbx_description
1 polymer ?
#
loop_
_entity_poly.entity_id
_entity_poly.type
_entity_poly.pdbx_seq_one_letter_code
_entity_poly.pdbx_strand_id
1 'polypeptide(L)'
;MTADAPGARPEDAPATGAALVVVDDDGTDVVLDADEAAALLALTGGLDDATVSACPDCHSRTLACLALVDVLDAAAPHPRAGELVALAEDAPTSHCYVVDLAADCRHPQWRDPGFTEWFAVVVPPPAGRRPPRR
;
A
#
# COMPACT_ATOMS: atom_id res chain seq x y z
N MET A 1 38.74 10.70 -15.74
CA MET A 1 38.50 10.13 -14.41
C MET A 1 37.06 10.45 -14.05
N THR A 2 36.15 9.60 -14.47
CA THR A 2 34.70 9.78 -14.30
C THR A 2 34.35 9.17 -12.95
N ALA A 3 33.84 9.99 -12.03
CA ALA A 3 33.42 9.53 -10.71
C ALA A 3 32.12 8.74 -10.85
N ASP A 4 32.18 7.50 -10.39
CA ASP A 4 31.06 6.56 -10.23
C ASP A 4 30.03 7.16 -9.26
N ALA A 5 28.76 7.20 -9.67
CA ALA A 5 27.65 7.57 -8.79
C ALA A 5 27.29 6.33 -7.94
N PRO A 6 27.01 6.48 -6.63
CA PRO A 6 26.69 5.33 -5.79
C PRO A 6 25.37 4.72 -6.24
N GLY A 7 25.42 3.44 -6.59
CA GLY A 7 24.32 2.68 -7.15
C GLY A 7 23.07 2.70 -6.27
N ALA A 8 21.95 3.07 -6.88
CA ALA A 8 20.65 2.61 -6.42
C ALA A 8 20.66 1.08 -6.43
N ARG A 9 20.22 0.47 -5.33
CA ARG A 9 20.06 -0.99 -5.30
C ARG A 9 18.99 -1.38 -6.33
N PRO A 10 19.21 -2.43 -7.14
CA PRO A 10 18.21 -2.92 -8.10
C PRO A 10 17.01 -3.63 -7.44
N GLU A 11 16.87 -3.50 -6.11
CA GLU A 11 15.84 -4.15 -5.29
C GLU A 11 14.61 -3.24 -5.07
N ASP A 12 14.69 -1.95 -5.44
CA ASP A 12 13.62 -0.95 -5.26
C ASP A 12 12.87 -0.60 -6.56
N ALA A 13 13.10 -1.34 -7.66
CA ALA A 13 12.31 -1.15 -8.87
C ALA A 13 10.98 -1.92 -8.72
N PRO A 14 9.81 -1.30 -8.91
CA PRO A 14 8.56 -2.05 -8.91
C PRO A 14 8.67 -3.14 -9.98
N ALA A 15 8.42 -4.38 -9.58
CA ALA A 15 8.45 -5.51 -10.49
C ALA A 15 7.56 -5.17 -11.71
N THR A 16 8.09 -5.33 -12.91
CA THR A 16 7.36 -5.07 -14.16
C THR A 16 6.02 -5.82 -14.14
N GLY A 17 4.92 -5.13 -13.86
CA GLY A 17 3.58 -5.72 -13.72
C GLY A 17 2.86 -5.44 -12.39
N ALA A 18 3.53 -4.87 -11.38
CA ALA A 18 2.89 -4.43 -10.15
C ALA A 18 1.87 -3.30 -10.41
N ALA A 19 0.63 -3.47 -9.94
CA ALA A 19 -0.45 -2.51 -10.14
C ALA A 19 -0.95 -1.92 -8.83
N LEU A 20 -0.93 -2.71 -7.75
CA LEU A 20 -1.40 -2.29 -6.43
C LEU A 20 -0.48 -2.84 -5.36
N VAL A 21 -0.16 -2.02 -4.36
CA VAL A 21 0.65 -2.43 -3.20
C VAL A 21 -0.14 -2.12 -1.95
N VAL A 22 -0.21 -3.07 -1.03
CA VAL A 22 -0.70 -2.83 0.34
C VAL A 22 0.50 -2.90 1.27
N VAL A 23 0.73 -1.84 2.04
CA VAL A 23 1.89 -1.68 2.91
C VAL A 23 1.46 -1.30 4.33
N ASP A 24 2.15 -1.79 5.35
CA ASP A 24 1.96 -1.36 6.74
C ASP A 24 2.84 -0.14 7.10
N ASP A 25 2.74 0.37 8.33
CA ASP A 25 3.59 1.49 8.81
C ASP A 25 5.08 1.13 8.90
N ASP A 26 5.39 -0.16 8.96
CA ASP A 26 6.75 -0.67 9.06
C ASP A 26 7.45 -0.85 7.70
N GLY A 27 6.70 -0.68 6.61
CA GLY A 27 7.13 -0.87 5.23
C GLY A 27 7.10 -2.32 4.78
N THR A 28 6.44 -3.22 5.51
CA THR A 28 6.12 -4.58 5.03
C THR A 28 5.01 -4.46 4.01
N ASP A 29 5.16 -5.11 2.85
CA ASP A 29 4.19 -4.98 1.77
C ASP A 29 3.73 -6.30 1.17
N VAL A 30 2.56 -6.22 0.53
CA VAL A 30 2.01 -7.22 -0.37
C VAL A 30 1.80 -6.54 -1.71
N VAL A 31 2.56 -6.98 -2.70
CA VAL A 31 2.47 -6.50 -4.08
C VAL A 31 1.47 -7.36 -4.85
N LEU A 32 0.56 -6.72 -5.57
CA LEU A 32 -0.40 -7.33 -6.48
C LEU A 32 -0.11 -6.90 -7.92
N ASP A 33 -0.19 -7.87 -8.84
CA ASP A 33 -0.20 -7.55 -10.26
C ASP A 33 -1.55 -6.96 -10.71
N ALA A 34 -1.67 -6.60 -11.99
CA ALA A 34 -2.89 -5.99 -12.52
C ALA A 34 -4.14 -6.89 -12.42
N ASP A 35 -4.00 -8.20 -12.62
CA ASP A 35 -5.12 -9.14 -12.60
C ASP A 35 -5.56 -9.40 -11.15
N GLU A 36 -4.59 -9.59 -10.25
CA GLU A 36 -4.83 -9.71 -8.81
C GLU A 36 -5.47 -8.45 -8.23
N ALA A 37 -4.95 -7.26 -8.57
CA ALA A 37 -5.50 -5.99 -8.10
C ALA A 37 -6.95 -5.80 -8.56
N ALA A 38 -7.23 -6.07 -9.84
CA ALA A 38 -8.57 -5.96 -10.39
C ALA A 38 -9.54 -6.96 -9.72
N ALA A 39 -9.10 -8.20 -9.51
CA ALA A 39 -9.89 -9.22 -8.83
C ALA A 39 -10.19 -8.84 -7.38
N LEU A 40 -9.17 -8.41 -6.63
CA LEU A 40 -9.32 -7.96 -5.25
C LEU A 40 -10.35 -6.82 -5.14
N LEU A 41 -10.19 -5.77 -5.94
CA LEU A 41 -11.08 -4.61 -5.92
C LEU A 41 -12.52 -5.01 -6.29
N ALA A 42 -12.71 -5.89 -7.27
CA ALA A 42 -14.04 -6.37 -7.63
C ALA A 42 -14.70 -7.18 -6.50
N LEU A 43 -13.95 -8.05 -5.83
CA LEU A 43 -14.46 -8.93 -4.77
C LEU A 43 -14.79 -8.18 -3.47
N THR A 44 -14.07 -7.10 -3.20
CA THR A 44 -14.15 -6.34 -1.94
C THR A 44 -14.96 -5.05 -2.06
N GLY A 45 -15.63 -4.83 -3.19
CA GLY A 45 -16.36 -3.57 -3.44
C GLY A 45 -15.41 -2.36 -3.40
N GLY A 46 -14.20 -2.51 -3.95
CA GLY A 46 -13.18 -1.50 -3.96
C GLY A 46 -12.46 -1.32 -2.63
N LEU A 47 -12.71 -2.14 -1.60
CA LEU A 47 -12.25 -1.97 -0.21
C LEU A 47 -12.95 -0.82 0.54
N ASP A 48 -14.11 -0.37 0.05
CA ASP A 48 -14.79 0.81 0.59
C ASP A 48 -15.19 0.62 2.07
N ASP A 49 -15.61 -0.59 2.47
CA ASP A 49 -15.99 -0.90 3.86
C ASP A 49 -14.80 -0.88 4.84
N ALA A 50 -13.57 -1.03 4.34
CA ALA A 50 -12.34 -0.91 5.14
C ALA A 50 -11.70 0.48 5.05
N THR A 51 -12.22 1.37 4.18
CA THR A 51 -11.58 2.64 3.86
C THR A 51 -11.82 3.67 4.96
N VAL A 52 -10.73 4.19 5.52
CA VAL A 52 -10.75 5.34 6.46
C VAL A 52 -10.61 6.65 5.68
N SER A 53 -9.82 6.64 4.62
CA SER A 53 -9.47 7.81 3.83
C SER A 53 -9.03 7.36 2.43
N ALA A 54 -9.33 8.11 1.39
CA ALA A 54 -8.98 7.74 0.02
C ALA A 54 -8.75 8.94 -0.88
N CYS A 55 -7.88 8.73 -1.88
CA CYS A 55 -7.82 9.63 -3.01
C CYS A 55 -9.11 9.51 -3.84
N PRO A 56 -9.77 10.62 -4.21
CA PRO A 56 -10.95 10.55 -5.07
C PRO A 56 -10.63 10.20 -6.53
N ASP A 57 -9.36 10.28 -6.93
CA ASP A 57 -8.93 10.18 -8.34
C ASP A 57 -8.24 8.84 -8.68
N CYS A 58 -7.90 8.00 -7.70
CA CYS A 58 -7.27 6.69 -7.91
C CYS A 58 -7.61 5.70 -6.77
N HIS A 59 -7.07 4.47 -6.82
CA HIS A 59 -7.35 3.47 -5.79
C HIS A 59 -6.51 3.61 -4.51
N SER A 60 -5.60 4.60 -4.44
CA SER A 60 -4.78 4.82 -3.24
C SER A 60 -5.64 5.24 -2.05
N ARG A 61 -5.45 4.58 -0.90
CA ARG A 61 -6.31 4.73 0.28
C ARG A 61 -5.61 4.29 1.57
N THR A 62 -6.11 4.77 2.69
CA THR A 62 -5.80 4.27 4.04
C THR A 62 -6.94 3.37 4.48
N LEU A 63 -6.59 2.18 4.96
CA LEU A 63 -7.53 1.16 5.40
C LEU A 63 -7.41 0.94 6.91
N ALA A 64 -8.51 0.63 7.58
CA ALA A 64 -8.47 0.09 8.94
C ALA A 64 -8.18 -1.41 8.90
N CYS A 65 -7.14 -1.86 9.61
CA CYS A 65 -6.68 -3.26 9.56
C CYS A 65 -7.78 -4.25 9.93
N LEU A 66 -8.51 -3.99 11.03
CA LEU A 66 -9.59 -4.89 11.47
C LEU A 66 -10.71 -4.97 10.44
N ALA A 67 -11.11 -3.84 9.86
CA ALA A 67 -12.13 -3.83 8.82
C ALA A 67 -11.64 -4.49 7.51
N LEU A 68 -10.34 -4.39 7.20
CA LEU A 68 -9.75 -5.10 6.07
C LEU A 68 -9.83 -6.61 6.27
N VAL A 69 -9.52 -7.12 7.46
CA VAL A 69 -9.68 -8.56 7.78
C VAL A 69 -11.14 -8.98 7.61
N ASP A 70 -12.08 -8.23 8.18
CA ASP A 70 -13.53 -8.51 8.05
C ASP A 70 -13.99 -8.54 6.58
N VAL A 71 -13.51 -7.58 5.76
CA VAL A 71 -13.82 -7.51 4.32
C VAL A 71 -13.25 -8.72 3.57
N LEU A 72 -12.02 -9.13 3.88
CA LEU A 72 -11.37 -10.27 3.22
C LEU A 72 -12.01 -11.61 3.63
N ASP A 73 -12.43 -11.75 4.88
CA ASP A 73 -13.12 -12.93 5.39
C ASP A 73 -14.54 -13.08 4.80
N ALA A 74 -15.22 -11.96 4.54
CA ALA A 74 -16.55 -11.95 3.94
C ALA A 74 -16.55 -12.09 2.41
N ALA A 75 -15.42 -11.76 1.76
CA ALA A 75 -15.28 -11.80 0.30
C ALA A 75 -15.14 -13.24 -0.23
N ALA A 76 -15.31 -13.41 -1.55
CA ALA A 76 -14.94 -14.67 -2.19
C ALA A 76 -13.41 -14.87 -2.15
N PRO A 77 -12.91 -16.13 -2.22
CA PRO A 77 -11.48 -16.40 -2.09
C PRO A 77 -10.63 -15.66 -3.12
N HIS A 78 -9.61 -14.94 -2.63
CA HIS A 78 -8.58 -14.29 -3.43
C HIS A 78 -7.20 -14.92 -3.13
N PRO A 79 -6.33 -15.16 -4.13
CA PRO A 79 -5.03 -15.83 -3.92
C PRO A 79 -4.14 -15.14 -2.87
N ARG A 80 -4.19 -13.81 -2.80
CA ARG A 80 -3.39 -13.00 -1.87
C ARG A 80 -4.11 -12.68 -0.54
N ALA A 81 -5.33 -13.19 -0.32
CA ALA A 81 -6.12 -12.84 0.87
C ALA A 81 -5.39 -13.21 2.18
N GLY A 82 -4.78 -14.38 2.25
CA GLY A 82 -4.05 -14.81 3.46
C GLY A 82 -2.85 -13.92 3.79
N GLU A 83 -2.12 -13.44 2.78
CA GLU A 83 -0.99 -12.52 2.97
C GLU A 83 -1.47 -11.13 3.40
N LEU A 84 -2.59 -10.65 2.86
CA LEU A 84 -3.19 -9.38 3.24
C LEU A 84 -3.77 -9.41 4.67
N VAL A 85 -4.38 -10.53 5.08
CA VAL A 85 -4.84 -10.74 6.45
C VAL A 85 -3.64 -10.75 7.40
N ALA A 86 -2.60 -11.52 7.10
CA ALA A 86 -1.39 -11.55 7.93
C ALA A 86 -0.76 -10.16 8.05
N LEU A 87 -0.65 -9.42 6.95
CA LEU A 87 -0.16 -8.03 6.96
C LEU A 87 -1.00 -7.14 7.88
N ALA A 88 -2.33 -7.23 7.80
CA ALA A 88 -3.24 -6.42 8.61
C ALA A 88 -3.18 -6.77 10.11
N GLU A 89 -3.05 -8.07 10.45
CA GLU A 89 -2.94 -8.54 11.83
C GLU A 89 -1.59 -8.18 12.47
N ASP A 90 -0.50 -8.23 11.69
CA ASP A 90 0.87 -7.93 12.14
C ASP A 90 1.20 -6.42 12.09
N ALA A 91 0.33 -5.60 11.49
CA ALA A 91 0.53 -4.17 11.38
C ALA A 91 0.75 -3.52 12.76
N PRO A 92 1.86 -2.77 12.98
CA PRO A 92 2.12 -2.12 14.27
C PRO A 92 1.09 -1.06 14.62
N THR A 93 0.47 -0.49 13.59
CA THR A 93 -0.59 0.51 13.65
C THR A 93 -1.94 -0.09 13.26
N SER A 94 -3.04 0.61 13.55
CA SER A 94 -4.38 0.16 13.15
C SER A 94 -4.71 0.38 11.67
N HIS A 95 -3.74 0.81 10.85
CA HIS A 95 -3.93 1.07 9.43
C HIS A 95 -2.93 0.34 8.53
N CYS A 96 -3.41 0.01 7.33
CA CYS A 96 -2.62 -0.33 6.16
C CYS A 96 -2.85 0.70 5.05
N TYR A 97 -1.92 0.79 4.12
CA TYR A 97 -1.90 1.81 3.08
C TYR A 97 -1.87 1.16 1.71
N VAL A 98 -2.79 1.54 0.84
CA VAL A 98 -2.87 1.07 -0.53
C VAL A 98 -2.22 2.09 -1.45
N VAL A 99 -1.29 1.64 -2.30
CA VAL A 99 -0.66 2.44 -3.36
C VAL A 99 -1.13 1.91 -4.69
N ASP A 100 -1.76 2.77 -5.48
CA ASP A 100 -2.14 2.50 -6.86
C ASP A 100 -0.97 2.87 -7.78
N LEU A 101 -0.22 1.87 -8.24
CA LEU A 101 0.92 2.06 -9.14
C LEU A 101 0.49 2.13 -10.61
N ALA A 102 -0.73 1.69 -10.92
CA ALA A 102 -1.27 1.75 -12.28
C ALA A 102 -1.75 3.17 -12.63
N ALA A 103 -2.15 3.97 -11.64
CA ALA A 103 -2.55 5.36 -11.82
C ALA A 103 -1.36 6.33 -11.77
N ASP A 104 -1.23 7.19 -12.78
CA ASP A 104 -0.36 8.38 -12.73
C ASP A 104 -1.04 9.53 -11.95
N CYS A 105 -1.34 9.27 -10.67
CA CYS A 105 -2.02 10.21 -9.79
C CYS A 105 -1.03 10.90 -8.83
N ARG A 106 -1.20 12.22 -8.64
CA ARG A 106 -0.43 13.03 -7.67
C ARG A 106 -1.25 13.43 -6.43
N HIS A 107 -2.46 12.88 -6.31
CA HIS A 107 -3.36 13.03 -5.17
C HIS A 107 -3.70 14.49 -4.77
N PRO A 108 -3.84 15.47 -5.70
CA PRO A 108 -4.04 16.87 -5.34
C PRO A 108 -5.40 17.15 -4.66
N GLN A 109 -6.37 16.24 -4.82
CA GLN A 109 -7.69 16.34 -4.21
C GLN A 109 -7.83 15.54 -2.91
N TRP A 110 -6.78 14.82 -2.49
CA TRP A 110 -6.80 14.12 -1.21
C TRP A 110 -6.52 15.11 -0.08
N ARG A 111 -7.58 15.56 0.60
CA ARG A 111 -7.54 16.73 1.50
C ARG A 111 -7.75 16.43 2.97
N ASP A 112 -8.05 15.18 3.32
CA ASP A 112 -8.24 14.78 4.71
C ASP A 112 -6.91 14.29 5.34
N PRO A 113 -6.85 14.13 6.68
CA PRO A 113 -5.63 13.76 7.38
C PRO A 113 -4.99 12.44 6.95
N GLY A 114 -5.78 11.49 6.42
CA GLY A 114 -5.27 10.19 6.00
C GLY A 114 -4.25 10.27 4.87
N PHE A 115 -4.31 11.32 4.04
CA PHE A 115 -3.25 11.61 3.06
C PHE A 115 -1.88 11.80 3.71
N THR A 116 -1.81 12.50 4.85
CA THR A 116 -0.52 12.81 5.51
C THR A 116 0.11 11.54 6.08
N GLU A 117 -0.71 10.67 6.65
CA GLU A 117 -0.31 9.37 7.18
C GLU A 117 0.18 8.46 6.04
N TRP A 118 -0.64 8.30 5.00
CA TRP A 118 -0.30 7.54 3.80
C TRP A 118 1.01 8.04 3.16
N PHE A 119 1.15 9.35 2.97
CA PHE A 119 2.32 9.96 2.35
C PHE A 119 3.61 9.70 3.14
N ALA A 120 3.55 9.70 4.48
CA ALA A 120 4.71 9.47 5.33
C ALA A 120 5.29 8.06 5.19
N VAL A 121 4.46 7.08 4.86
CA VAL A 121 4.85 5.68 4.66
C VAL A 121 5.34 5.45 3.24
N VAL A 122 4.59 5.91 2.25
CA VAL A 122 4.83 5.58 0.83
C VAL A 122 5.93 6.43 0.19
N VAL A 123 6.22 7.61 0.74
CA VAL A 123 7.35 8.45 0.33
C VAL A 123 8.34 8.48 1.48
N PRO A 124 9.31 7.55 1.52
CA PRO A 124 10.27 7.52 2.60
C PRO A 124 11.09 8.82 2.63
N PRO A 125 11.40 9.36 3.82
CA PRO A 125 12.25 10.53 3.94
C PRO A 125 13.63 10.24 3.32
N PRO A 126 14.32 11.25 2.75
CA PRO A 126 15.64 11.06 2.15
C PRO A 126 16.57 10.33 3.11
N ALA A 127 17.23 9.29 2.61
CA ALA A 127 18.00 8.32 3.38
C ALA A 127 18.89 9.00 4.43
N GLY A 128 18.65 8.71 5.71
CA GLY A 128 19.43 9.30 6.80
C GLY A 128 18.71 9.45 8.15
N ARG A 129 17.42 9.08 8.23
CA ARG A 129 16.61 9.30 9.44
C ARG A 129 15.78 8.10 9.92
N ARG A 130 16.18 6.87 9.59
CA ARG A 130 15.54 5.68 10.19
C ARG A 130 16.32 5.28 11.44
N PRO A 131 15.82 5.52 12.67
CA PRO A 131 16.47 5.00 13.87
C PRO A 131 16.46 3.47 13.85
N PRO A 132 17.47 2.81 14.46
CA PRO A 132 17.54 1.36 14.49
C PRO A 132 16.32 0.77 15.23
N ARG A 133 15.67 -0.20 14.59
CA ARG A 133 14.61 -1.01 15.19
C ARG A 133 15.19 -1.75 16.41
N ARG A 134 14.54 -1.60 17.57
CA ARG A 134 14.92 -2.25 18.84
C ARG A 134 14.30 -3.62 18.95
#